data_AF-A0A818T7M1-F1
#
_entry.id   AF-A0A818T7M1-F1
#
_cell.length_a   1.000
_cell.length_b   1.000
_cell.length_c   1.000
_cell.angle_alpha   90.00
_cell.angle_beta   90.00
_cell.angle_gamma   90.00
#
_symmetry.space_group_name_H-M   'P 1'
#
loop_
_entity.id
_entity.type
_entity.pdbx_description
1 polymer ?
#
loop_
_entity_poly.entity_id
_entity_poly.type
_entity_poly.pdbx_seq_one_letter_code
_entity_poly.pdbx_strand_id
1 'polypeptide(L)'
;MILFDLDLAFAIDCTISMRPYILNATDRIREIINQIKSERTLVARFALVEYRDYPLEENIFVTRVQSFTNAEAEMNGWLDQCLAQGGGDTPEAVADGLYDILNLSWDPQAVKICILIADAPPHGLHPIGDSFPSGSLLAMTQT
;
A
#
# COMPACT_ATOMS: atom_id res chain seq x y z
N MET A 1 19.92 22.38 14.73
CA MET A 1 19.48 20.97 14.59
C MET A 1 19.07 20.81 13.14
N ILE A 2 19.69 19.90 12.40
CA ILE A 2 19.29 19.62 11.02
C ILE A 2 18.09 18.67 11.12
N LEU A 3 16.99 19.04 10.45
CA LEU A 3 15.82 18.19 10.31
C LEU A 3 15.93 17.45 8.97
N PHE A 4 15.56 16.18 8.98
CA PHE A 4 15.44 15.37 7.77
C PHE A 4 13.96 15.14 7.47
N ASP A 5 13.56 15.44 6.24
CA ASP A 5 12.20 15.20 5.77
C ASP A 5 12.09 13.76 5.25
N LEU A 6 11.08 13.03 5.74
CA LEU A 6 10.81 11.64 5.38
C LEU A 6 9.37 11.52 4.90
N ASP A 7 9.20 10.99 3.71
CA ASP A 7 7.93 10.48 3.23
C ASP A 7 7.98 8.94 3.26
N LEU A 8 7.09 8.34 4.05
CA LEU A 8 6.97 6.89 4.17
C LEU A 8 5.58 6.44 3.70
N ALA A 9 5.51 5.78 2.56
CA ALA A 9 4.28 5.22 2.03
C ALA A 9 4.20 3.71 2.28
N PHE A 10 3.02 3.22 2.66
CA PHE A 10 2.73 1.80 2.81
C PHE A 10 1.81 1.35 1.68
N ALA A 11 2.20 0.33 0.93
CA ALA A 11 1.32 -0.40 0.02
C ALA A 11 0.94 -1.72 0.70
N ILE A 12 -0.35 -1.93 0.98
CA ILE A 12 -0.83 -3.11 1.69
C ILE A 12 -1.83 -3.89 0.85
N ASP A 13 -1.56 -5.19 0.72
CA ASP A 13 -2.49 -6.16 0.19
C ASP A 13 -3.67 -6.36 1.17
N CYS A 14 -4.88 -6.13 0.67
CA CYS A 14 -6.15 -6.27 1.40
C CYS A 14 -7.03 -7.39 0.81
N THR A 15 -6.46 -8.39 0.15
CA THR A 15 -7.15 -9.60 -0.33
C THR A 15 -7.44 -10.59 0.78
N ILE A 16 -8.25 -11.62 0.50
CA ILE A 16 -8.66 -12.58 1.53
C ILE A 16 -7.51 -13.47 2.03
N SER A 17 -6.47 -13.71 1.22
CA SER A 17 -5.27 -14.47 1.61
C SER A 17 -4.55 -13.80 2.78
N MET A 18 -4.59 -12.47 2.84
CA MET A 18 -4.02 -11.64 3.90
C MET A 18 -4.76 -11.71 5.24
N ARG A 19 -5.91 -12.39 5.35
CA ARG A 19 -6.69 -12.48 6.60
C ARG A 19 -5.91 -12.90 7.86
N PRO A 20 -4.97 -13.88 7.83
CA PRO A 20 -4.18 -14.23 9.01
C PRO A 20 -3.08 -13.21 9.32
N TYR A 21 -2.76 -12.28 8.41
CA TYR A 21 -1.64 -11.34 8.53
C TYR A 21 -2.09 -9.88 8.76
N ILE A 22 -3.25 -9.47 8.24
CA ILE A 22 -3.66 -8.06 8.15
C ILE A 22 -3.65 -7.32 9.50
N LEU A 23 -4.08 -7.99 10.58
CA LEU A 23 -4.06 -7.39 11.92
C LEU A 23 -2.63 -7.14 12.40
N ASN A 24 -1.74 -8.14 12.25
CA ASN A 24 -0.34 -8.00 12.62
C ASN A 24 0.35 -6.93 11.74
N ALA A 25 0.08 -6.93 10.43
CA ALA A 25 0.61 -5.94 9.50
C ALA A 25 0.25 -4.52 9.93
N THR A 26 -1.05 -4.25 10.18
CA THR A 26 -1.49 -2.91 10.62
C THR A 26 -0.89 -2.52 11.97
N ASP A 27 -0.80 -3.44 12.93
CA ASP A 27 -0.15 -3.17 14.23
C ASP A 27 1.34 -2.83 14.08
N ARG A 28 2.07 -3.52 13.20
CA ARG A 28 3.48 -3.20 12.93
C ARG A 28 3.64 -1.85 12.24
N ILE A 29 2.72 -1.48 11.34
CA ILE A 29 2.72 -0.14 10.76
C ILE A 29 2.56 0.92 11.86
N ARG A 30 1.60 0.74 12.79
CA ARG A 30 1.40 1.65 13.93
C ARG A 30 2.67 1.78 14.78
N GLU A 31 3.33 0.66 15.07
CA GLU A 31 4.60 0.66 15.81
C GLU A 31 5.71 1.43 15.08
N ILE A 32 5.86 1.23 13.76
CA ILE A 32 6.85 1.94 12.93
C ILE A 32 6.57 3.45 12.96
N ILE A 33 5.31 3.87 12.77
CA ILE A 33 4.91 5.27 12.81
C ILE A 33 5.25 5.89 14.17
N ASN A 34 4.94 5.19 15.27
CA ASN A 34 5.22 5.66 16.62
C ASN A 34 6.71 5.81 16.90
N GLN A 35 7.52 4.86 16.43
CA GLN A 35 8.97 4.92 16.55
C GLN A 35 9.54 6.12 15.78
N ILE A 36 9.15 6.28 14.50
CA ILE A 36 9.62 7.40 13.67
C ILE A 36 9.20 8.74 14.26
N LYS A 37 7.96 8.88 14.73
CA LYS A 37 7.48 10.13 15.34
C LYS A 37 8.17 10.48 16.65
N SER A 38 8.76 9.50 17.33
CA SER A 38 9.53 9.75 18.55
C SER A 38 10.90 10.39 18.27
N GLU A 39 11.37 10.33 17.02
CA GLU A 39 12.65 10.89 16.60
C GLU A 39 12.58 12.41 16.40
N ARG A 40 13.33 13.15 17.21
CA ARG A 40 13.29 14.63 17.23
C ARG A 40 13.93 15.30 16.02
N THR A 41 14.63 14.52 15.19
CA THR A 41 15.36 15.03 14.02
C THR A 41 14.65 14.74 12.70
N LEU A 42 13.48 14.11 12.74
CA LEU A 42 12.70 13.74 11.57
C LEU A 42 11.39 14.54 11.50
N VAL A 43 11.07 15.02 10.31
CA VAL A 43 9.72 15.49 9.96
C VAL A 43 9.15 14.44 9.00
N ALA A 44 8.29 13.58 9.52
CA ALA A 44 7.74 12.46 8.76
C ALA A 44 6.31 12.73 8.30
N ARG A 45 6.01 12.35 7.06
CA ARG A 45 4.66 12.19 6.54
C ARG A 45 4.45 10.72 6.13
N PHE A 46 3.23 10.26 6.29
CA PHE A 46 2.84 8.88 6.07
C PHE A 46 1.69 8.81 5.08
N ALA A 47 1.73 7.83 4.18
CA ALA A 47 0.65 7.57 3.23
C ALA A 47 0.30 6.07 3.25
N LEU A 48 -0.92 5.74 2.84
CA LEU A 48 -1.41 4.37 2.76
C LEU A 48 -2.10 4.15 1.41
N VAL A 49 -1.66 3.12 0.70
CA VAL A 49 -2.35 2.59 -0.48
C VAL A 49 -2.75 1.16 -0.16
N GLU A 50 -4.06 0.93 -0.06
CA GLU A 50 -4.62 -0.41 -0.03
C GLU A 50 -4.78 -0.89 -1.46
N TYR A 51 -4.40 -2.13 -1.77
CA TYR A 51 -4.73 -2.75 -3.05
C TYR A 51 -5.33 -4.15 -2.84
N ARG A 52 -6.06 -4.62 -3.84
CA ARG A 52 -6.68 -5.95 -3.88
C ARG A 52 -6.46 -6.60 -5.25
N ASP A 53 -7.27 -7.59 -5.58
CA ASP A 53 -7.44 -8.13 -6.92
C ASP A 53 -8.34 -7.24 -7.79
N TYR A 54 -8.38 -7.52 -9.09
CA TYR A 54 -9.39 -6.99 -9.99
C TYR A 54 -10.77 -7.57 -9.65
N PRO A 55 -11.80 -6.72 -9.54
CA PRO A 55 -13.10 -7.15 -9.04
C PRO A 55 -13.78 -8.15 -9.97
N LEU A 56 -14.07 -9.34 -9.45
CA LEU A 56 -15.07 -10.26 -10.01
C LEU A 56 -16.49 -9.90 -9.53
N GLU A 57 -16.59 -9.21 -8.40
CA GLU A 57 -17.83 -8.78 -7.75
C GLU A 57 -18.01 -7.26 -7.78
N GLU A 58 -19.25 -6.79 -7.92
CA GLU A 58 -19.57 -5.37 -7.86
C GLU A 58 -19.30 -4.80 -6.45
N ASN A 59 -18.70 -3.59 -6.37
CA ASN A 59 -18.38 -2.83 -5.15
C ASN A 59 -17.05 -3.15 -4.43
N ILE A 60 -16.15 -3.93 -5.04
CA ILE A 60 -14.76 -4.07 -4.56
C ILE A 60 -13.88 -3.06 -5.30
N PHE A 61 -13.07 -2.31 -4.56
CA PHE A 61 -12.06 -1.42 -5.15
C PHE A 61 -10.79 -2.22 -5.50
N VAL A 62 -10.10 -1.81 -6.57
CA VAL A 62 -8.75 -2.34 -6.90
C VAL A 62 -7.72 -1.67 -5.99
N THR A 63 -7.77 -0.34 -5.90
CA THR A 63 -6.93 0.45 -5.00
C THR A 63 -7.75 1.47 -4.20
N ARG A 64 -7.26 1.80 -3.01
CA ARG A 64 -7.74 2.92 -2.20
C ARG A 64 -6.55 3.72 -1.70
N VAL A 65 -6.51 4.99 -2.07
CA VAL A 65 -5.38 5.88 -1.84
C VAL A 65 -5.70 6.86 -0.72
N GLN A 66 -4.85 6.87 0.30
CA GLN A 66 -4.77 7.91 1.32
C GLN A 66 -3.41 8.59 1.22
N SER A 67 -3.41 9.85 0.79
CA SER A 67 -2.17 10.59 0.55
C SER A 67 -1.46 10.99 1.85
N PHE A 68 -0.32 11.66 1.72
CA PHE A 68 0.56 12.01 2.85
C PHE A 68 -0.14 12.85 3.92
N THR A 69 -0.05 12.37 5.16
CA THR A 69 -0.45 13.07 6.39
C THR A 69 0.68 13.01 7.42
N ASN A 70 0.76 13.99 8.31
CA ASN A 70 1.61 13.93 9.51
C ASN A 70 0.79 13.58 10.76
N ALA A 71 -0.52 13.41 10.63
CA ALA A 71 -1.43 13.08 11.71
C ALA A 71 -1.51 11.56 11.92
N GLU A 72 -0.98 11.09 13.04
CA GLU A 72 -1.04 9.68 13.43
C GLU A 72 -2.49 9.20 13.61
N ALA A 73 -3.39 10.07 14.06
CA ALA A 73 -4.80 9.73 14.18
C ALA A 73 -5.46 9.42 12.83
N GLU A 74 -5.07 10.12 11.76
CA GLU A 74 -5.54 9.83 10.40
C GLU A 74 -5.00 8.50 9.92
N MET A 75 -3.70 8.25 10.08
CA MET A 75 -3.09 6.95 9.74
C MET A 75 -3.77 5.80 10.47
N ASN A 76 -3.99 5.92 11.78
CA ASN A 76 -4.67 4.89 12.56
C ASN A 76 -6.10 4.65 12.04
N GLY A 77 -6.84 5.72 11.73
CA GLY A 77 -8.18 5.61 11.17
C GLY A 77 -8.23 4.96 9.78
N TRP A 78 -7.17 5.10 8.98
CA TRP A 78 -7.04 4.38 7.70
C TRP A 78 -6.70 2.90 7.92
N LEU A 79 -5.78 2.60 8.83
CA LEU A 79 -5.40 1.22 9.18
C LEU A 79 -6.55 0.42 9.79
N ASP A 80 -7.46 1.08 10.51
CA ASP A 80 -8.68 0.46 11.04
C ASP A 80 -9.65 0.03 9.93
N GLN A 81 -9.51 0.57 8.72
CA GLN A 81 -10.34 0.25 7.55
C GLN A 81 -9.75 -0.85 6.66
N CYS A 82 -8.50 -1.27 6.92
CA CYS A 82 -7.84 -2.35 6.19
C CYS A 82 -8.52 -3.69 6.52
N LEU A 83 -9.26 -4.22 5.54
CA LEU A 83 -10.00 -5.47 5.67
C LEU A 83 -9.67 -6.40 4.50
N ALA A 84 -9.25 -7.62 4.85
CA ALA A 84 -8.96 -8.72 3.93
C ALA A 84 -10.26 -9.22 3.25
N GLN A 85 -10.45 -8.91 1.97
CA GLN A 85 -11.64 -9.24 1.17
C GLN A 85 -11.32 -9.30 -0.33
N GLY A 86 -12.16 -9.99 -1.11
CA GLY A 86 -11.93 -10.14 -2.55
C GLY A 86 -10.86 -11.19 -2.85
N GLY A 87 -10.21 -11.07 -4.01
CA GLY A 87 -9.35 -12.10 -4.60
C GLY A 87 -10.09 -12.89 -5.68
N GLY A 88 -9.44 -13.95 -6.15
CA GLY A 88 -10.03 -14.92 -7.06
C GLY A 88 -9.00 -15.98 -7.44
N ASP A 89 -7.92 -15.52 -8.05
CA ASP A 89 -6.70 -16.30 -8.23
C ASP A 89 -5.63 -15.92 -7.18
N THR A 90 -4.41 -16.46 -7.34
CA THR A 90 -3.32 -16.23 -6.39
C THR A 90 -2.56 -14.94 -6.65
N PRO A 91 -2.27 -14.52 -7.90
CA PRO A 91 -1.70 -13.20 -8.15
C PRO A 91 -2.69 -12.07 -7.86
N GLU A 92 -2.16 -10.88 -7.54
CA GLU A 92 -2.96 -9.72 -7.11
C GLU A 92 -2.56 -8.43 -7.84
N ALA A 93 -3.35 -7.35 -7.71
CA ALA A 93 -3.12 -6.07 -8.40
C ALA A 93 -2.02 -5.20 -7.75
N VAL A 94 -0.89 -5.82 -7.38
CA VAL A 94 0.28 -5.17 -6.78
C VAL A 94 0.81 -4.03 -7.66
N ALA A 95 0.79 -4.21 -8.98
CA ALA A 95 1.27 -3.20 -9.93
C ALA A 95 0.42 -1.91 -9.89
N ASP A 96 -0.91 -2.02 -9.75
CA ASP A 96 -1.79 -0.87 -9.58
C ASP A 96 -1.54 -0.17 -8.23
N GLY A 97 -1.37 -0.94 -7.15
CA GLY A 97 -1.00 -0.39 -5.85
C GLY A 97 0.30 0.41 -5.90
N LEU A 98 1.35 -0.14 -6.53
CA LEU A 98 2.63 0.57 -6.70
C LEU A 98 2.53 1.76 -7.66
N TYR A 99 1.71 1.66 -8.70
CA TYR A 99 1.45 2.78 -9.59
C TYR A 99 0.81 3.95 -8.83
N ASP A 100 -0.18 3.69 -7.97
CA ASP A 100 -0.79 4.73 -7.14
C ASP A 100 0.21 5.32 -6.12
N ILE A 101 1.08 4.48 -5.55
CA ILE A 101 2.20 4.95 -4.71
C ILE A 101 3.08 5.94 -5.48
N LEU A 102 3.44 5.66 -6.73
CA LEU A 102 4.26 6.57 -7.54
C LEU A 102 3.58 7.92 -7.80
N ASN A 103 2.25 7.95 -7.81
CA ASN A 103 1.44 9.15 -8.07
C ASN A 103 1.04 9.93 -6.79
N LEU A 104 1.50 9.50 -5.61
CA LEU A 104 1.30 10.26 -4.36
C LEU A 104 1.98 11.64 -4.41
N SER A 105 1.53 12.55 -3.54
CA SER A 105 2.09 13.90 -3.42
C SER A 105 3.42 13.93 -2.64
N TRP A 106 4.41 13.20 -3.15
CA TRP A 106 5.77 13.13 -2.61
C TRP A 106 6.42 14.51 -2.52
N ASP A 107 7.08 14.78 -1.41
CA ASP A 107 7.92 15.96 -1.26
C ASP A 107 9.22 15.74 -2.04
N PRO A 108 9.55 16.57 -3.04
CA PRO A 108 10.77 16.41 -3.84
C PRO A 108 12.05 16.44 -3.00
N GLN A 109 12.05 17.09 -1.84
CA GLN A 109 13.21 17.22 -0.94
C GLN A 109 13.31 16.10 0.11
N ALA A 110 12.22 15.37 0.37
CA ALA A 110 12.23 14.29 1.35
C ALA A 110 12.94 13.04 0.83
N VAL A 111 13.46 12.26 1.77
CA VAL A 111 13.75 10.84 1.56
C VAL A 111 12.43 10.11 1.34
N LYS A 112 12.34 9.32 0.27
CA LYS A 112 11.11 8.65 -0.16
C LYS A 112 11.27 7.16 0.04
N ILE A 113 10.41 6.55 0.85
CA ILE A 113 10.41 5.11 1.12
C ILE A 113 9.02 4.57 0.87
N CYS A 114 8.94 3.46 0.12
CA CYS A 114 7.74 2.64 0.01
C CYS A 114 7.99 1.30 0.69
N ILE A 115 7.07 0.88 1.55
CA ILE A 115 7.04 -0.47 2.14
C ILE A 115 5.86 -1.22 1.53
N LEU A 116 6.17 -2.28 0.77
CA LEU A 116 5.18 -3.21 0.22
C LEU A 116 4.94 -4.35 1.21
N ILE A 117 3.67 -4.61 1.52
CA ILE A 117 3.21 -5.68 2.41
C ILE A 117 2.25 -6.55 1.61
N ALA A 118 2.63 -7.80 1.35
CA ALA A 118 1.92 -8.72 0.46
C ALA A 118 2.20 -10.18 0.83
N ASP A 119 1.28 -11.10 0.51
CA ASP A 119 1.52 -12.55 0.57
C ASP A 119 1.40 -13.26 -0.80
N ALA A 120 1.12 -12.50 -1.85
CA ALA A 120 0.90 -12.96 -3.21
C ALA A 120 1.79 -12.23 -4.26
N PRO A 121 2.08 -12.87 -5.42
CA PRO A 121 2.77 -12.22 -6.52
C PRO A 121 1.88 -11.23 -7.28
N PRO A 122 2.45 -10.29 -8.08
CA PRO A 122 1.67 -9.47 -9.01
C PRO A 122 1.11 -10.30 -10.18
N HIS A 123 -0.05 -9.90 -10.71
CA HIS A 123 -0.48 -10.32 -12.05
C HIS A 123 0.55 -9.98 -13.13
N GLY A 124 0.58 -10.81 -14.19
CA GLY A 124 1.43 -10.59 -15.37
C GLY A 124 2.85 -11.15 -15.25
N LEU A 125 3.22 -11.78 -14.13
CA LEU A 125 4.51 -12.44 -13.96
C LEU A 125 4.45 -13.98 -13.99
N HIS A 126 3.27 -14.60 -13.86
CA HIS A 126 3.15 -16.06 -13.80
C HIS A 126 1.94 -16.57 -14.59
N PRO A 127 2.10 -17.03 -15.84
CA PRO A 127 0.95 -17.31 -16.73
C PRO A 127 0.08 -18.50 -16.30
N ILE A 128 0.56 -19.38 -15.41
CA ILE A 128 -0.23 -20.51 -14.93
C ILE A 128 -0.97 -20.10 -13.66
N GLY A 129 -2.29 -20.16 -13.70
CA GLY A 129 -3.16 -19.82 -12.57
C GLY A 129 -3.33 -18.33 -12.34
N ASP A 130 -3.02 -17.50 -13.33
CA ASP A 130 -3.23 -16.05 -13.34
C ASP A 130 -4.41 -15.71 -14.27
N SER A 131 -5.46 -15.13 -13.71
CA SER A 131 -6.65 -14.70 -14.46
C SER A 131 -6.39 -13.46 -15.31
N PHE A 132 -5.31 -12.72 -15.00
CA PHE A 132 -4.90 -11.49 -15.66
C PHE A 132 -3.41 -11.58 -16.09
N PRO A 133 -3.04 -12.53 -16.98
CA PRO A 133 -1.66 -12.79 -17.35
C PRO A 133 -0.99 -11.65 -18.15
N SER A 134 -1.76 -10.67 -18.60
CA SER A 134 -1.27 -9.43 -19.20
C SER A 134 -1.03 -8.31 -18.16
N GLY A 135 -1.22 -8.58 -16.87
CA GLY A 135 -1.06 -7.63 -15.76
C GLY A 135 -1.96 -6.39 -15.83
N SER A 136 -1.55 -5.35 -15.12
CA SER A 136 -2.24 -4.05 -15.08
C SER A 136 -2.09 -3.27 -16.38
N LEU A 137 -3.21 -2.87 -16.98
CA LEU A 137 -3.20 -1.93 -18.11
C LEU A 137 -2.80 -0.50 -17.69
N LEU A 138 -3.05 -0.12 -16.42
CA LEU A 138 -2.69 1.20 -15.91
C LEU A 138 -1.18 1.32 -15.68
N ALA A 139 -0.55 0.28 -15.12
CA ALA A 139 0.89 0.27 -14.87
C ALA A 139 1.74 0.12 -16.16
N MET A 140 1.18 -0.44 -17.24
CA MET A 140 1.92 -0.72 -18.48
C MET A 140 1.95 0.41 -19.52
N THR A 141 1.22 1.52 -19.31
CA THR A 141 1.10 2.59 -20.32
C THR A 141 2.08 3.76 -20.16
N GLN A 142 3.00 3.70 -19.19
CA GLN A 142 3.96 4.77 -18.89
C GLN A 142 5.44 4.49 -19.23
N THR A 143 5.74 3.49 -20.06
CA THR A 143 7.09 3.33 -20.67
C THR A 143 7.19 4.07 -22.00
#